data_AF-A0A167K6E7-F1
#
_entry.id   AF-A0A167K6E7-F1
#
_cell.length_a   1.000
_cell.length_b   1.000
_cell.length_c   1.000
_cell.angle_alpha   90.00
_cell.angle_beta   90.00
_cell.angle_gamma   90.00
#
_symmetry.space_group_name_H-M   'P 1'
#
loop_
_entity.id
_entity.type
_entity.pdbx_description
1 polymer ?
#
loop_
_entity_poly.entity_id
_entity_poly.type
_entity_poly.pdbx_seq_one_letter_code
_entity_poly.pdbx_strand_id
1 'polypeptide(L)'
;MKRIIILITVMLFSMLNLAAQSKNDQAKAYYIEAEKNYGLENYQSALNNLSKVEEILGSTNARVIALKVKSYFEMGDFNNAKKNLNKFSNYSSSEALKNEILSYIVKIETKLEEAKINAERERNEDEKNYLRAKTTHTIESYNTYLNNPKNSIYRSEAKKILDEDEGFKQIRLAKKQLATPEGLTVFYFKEKTYPSPTDFEFLKTSNILKLGKYENYRQGRIYEVHQIHLSELNTIKIYKEDNFFGIKLYGGVDRIGYKIKKKGKVFDFKYRLNSDSEKYYTFSLSFKSLESLNQFIEGFKAYLNNQGYKPRFTNE
;
A
#
# COMPACT_ATOMS: atom_id res chain seq x y z
N MET A 1 -11.57 81.60 34.06
CA MET A 1 -11.94 80.27 33.54
C MET A 1 -11.38 79.96 32.16
N LYS A 2 -11.53 80.82 31.13
CA LYS A 2 -11.00 80.56 29.76
C LYS A 2 -9.48 80.23 29.69
N ARG A 3 -8.65 80.87 30.51
CA ARG A 3 -7.18 80.60 30.56
C ARG A 3 -6.82 79.23 31.14
N ILE A 4 -7.62 78.73 32.09
CA ILE A 4 -7.40 77.40 32.71
C ILE A 4 -7.81 76.30 31.73
N ILE A 5 -8.91 76.50 30.99
CA ILE A 5 -9.37 75.56 29.97
C ILE A 5 -8.30 75.38 28.87
N ILE A 6 -7.71 76.46 28.37
CA ILE A 6 -6.65 76.39 27.34
C ILE A 6 -5.42 75.61 27.85
N LEU A 7 -5.04 75.82 29.11
CA LEU A 7 -3.89 75.13 29.73
C LEU A 7 -4.13 73.62 29.87
N ILE A 8 -5.35 73.23 30.26
CA ILE A 8 -5.75 71.82 30.35
C ILE A 8 -5.79 71.16 28.96
N THR A 9 -6.28 71.86 27.94
CA THR A 9 -6.31 71.34 26.56
C THR A 9 -4.91 71.13 25.98
N VAL A 10 -3.97 72.04 26.24
CA VAL A 10 -2.56 71.90 25.80
C VAL A 10 -1.86 70.76 26.54
N MET A 11 -2.14 70.58 27.84
CA MET A 11 -1.57 69.49 28.63
C MET A 11 -2.09 68.12 28.19
N LEU A 12 -3.39 67.99 27.89
CA LEU A 12 -3.98 66.77 27.33
C LEU A 12 -3.42 66.41 25.94
N PHE A 13 -3.18 67.40 25.08
CA PHE A 13 -2.56 67.16 23.77
C PHE A 13 -1.11 66.69 23.86
N SER A 14 -0.36 67.10 24.90
CA SER A 14 1.03 66.66 25.08
C SER A 14 1.16 65.17 25.48
N MET A 15 0.15 64.61 26.17
CA MET A 15 0.15 63.20 26.58
C MET A 15 -0.14 62.21 25.43
N LEU A 16 -0.79 62.67 24.36
CA LEU A 16 -1.11 61.81 23.19
C LEU A 16 0.13 61.49 22.33
N ASN A 17 1.16 62.35 22.35
CA ASN A 17 2.36 62.16 21.52
C ASN A 17 3.34 61.12 22.11
N LEU A 18 3.38 60.95 23.43
CA LEU A 18 4.27 59.98 24.10
C LEU A 18 3.90 58.52 23.79
N ALA A 19 2.60 58.23 23.60
CA ALA A 19 2.10 56.89 23.30
C ALA A 19 2.30 56.46 21.83
N ALA A 20 2.46 57.42 20.91
CA ALA A 20 2.73 57.13 19.49
C ALA A 20 4.21 56.85 19.21
N GLN A 21 5.10 57.51 19.96
CA GLN A 21 6.55 57.32 19.84
C GLN A 21 6.97 55.89 20.25
N SER A 22 6.39 55.35 21.33
CA SER A 22 6.71 53.99 21.80
C SER A 22 6.29 52.89 20.82
N LYS A 23 5.17 53.06 20.11
CA LYS A 23 4.68 52.07 19.12
C LYS A 23 5.62 51.94 17.92
N ASN A 24 6.13 53.06 17.42
CA ASN A 24 7.06 53.06 16.29
C ASN A 24 8.38 52.38 16.64
N ASP A 25 8.92 52.65 17.84
CA ASP A 25 10.14 51.98 18.32
C ASP A 25 9.93 50.48 18.51
N GLN A 26 8.78 50.09 19.06
CA GLN A 26 8.42 48.67 19.21
C GLN A 26 8.29 47.95 17.86
N ALA A 27 7.58 48.54 16.90
CA ALA A 27 7.44 47.99 15.55
C ALA A 27 8.81 47.88 14.85
N LYS A 28 9.69 48.87 15.04
CA LYS A 28 11.05 48.84 14.50
C LYS A 28 11.88 47.69 15.10
N ALA A 29 11.77 47.43 16.40
CA ALA A 29 12.46 46.31 17.05
C ALA A 29 12.00 44.96 16.46
N TYR A 30 10.69 44.76 16.28
CA TYR A 30 10.17 43.54 15.63
C TYR A 30 10.61 43.41 14.17
N TYR A 31 10.68 44.52 13.42
CA TYR A 31 11.17 44.49 12.04
C TYR A 31 12.66 44.10 11.96
N ILE A 32 13.51 44.64 12.84
CA ILE A 32 14.93 44.26 12.93
C ILE A 32 15.09 42.78 13.25
N GLU A 33 14.30 42.28 14.21
CA GLU A 33 14.33 40.85 14.55
C GLU A 33 13.80 39.98 13.40
N ALA A 34 12.86 40.48 12.60
CA ALA A 34 12.42 39.80 11.37
C ALA A 34 13.54 39.71 10.32
N GLU A 35 14.27 40.79 10.06
CA GLU A 35 15.41 40.80 9.13
C GLU A 35 16.51 39.83 9.57
N LYS A 36 16.82 39.84 10.88
CA LYS A 36 17.76 38.89 11.47
C LYS A 36 17.28 37.45 11.30
N ASN A 37 16.02 37.15 11.62
CA ASN A 37 15.48 35.80 11.45
C ASN A 37 15.47 35.37 9.99
N TYR A 38 15.17 36.27 9.05
CA TYR A 38 15.27 35.98 7.62
C TYR A 38 16.72 35.63 7.22
N GLY A 39 17.71 36.39 7.67
CA GLY A 39 19.13 36.11 7.42
C GLY A 39 19.64 34.82 8.08
N LEU A 40 18.95 34.33 9.11
CA LEU A 40 19.20 33.03 9.77
C LEU A 40 18.36 31.89 9.18
N GLU A 41 17.71 32.10 8.03
CA GLU A 41 16.82 31.14 7.36
C GLU A 41 15.59 30.71 8.21
N ASN A 42 15.33 31.41 9.32
CA ASN A 42 14.17 31.21 10.19
C ASN A 42 12.95 31.95 9.64
N TYR A 43 12.54 31.62 8.42
CA TYR A 43 11.53 32.36 7.66
C TYR A 43 10.16 32.46 8.35
N GLN A 44 9.72 31.39 9.03
CA GLN A 44 8.46 31.43 9.79
C GLN A 44 8.54 32.42 10.96
N SER A 45 9.67 32.47 11.66
CA SER A 45 9.89 33.43 12.74
C SER A 45 9.96 34.86 12.20
N ALA A 46 10.57 35.07 11.02
CA ALA A 46 10.55 36.35 10.33
C ALA A 46 9.11 36.79 10.00
N LEU A 47 8.28 35.91 9.44
CA LEU A 47 6.87 36.19 9.14
C LEU A 47 6.04 36.51 10.40
N ASN A 48 6.28 35.81 11.51
CA ASN A 48 5.61 36.06 12.79
C ASN A 48 5.95 37.45 13.32
N ASN A 49 7.23 37.83 13.29
CA ASN A 49 7.68 39.17 13.68
C ASN A 49 7.12 40.25 12.75
N LEU A 50 7.07 40.03 11.43
CA LEU A 50 6.45 40.97 10.48
C LEU A 50 4.94 41.15 10.72
N SER A 51 4.25 40.10 11.17
CA SER A 51 2.84 40.19 11.55
C SER A 51 2.66 41.05 12.80
N LYS A 52 3.60 40.96 13.76
CA LYS A 52 3.64 41.86 14.93
C LYS A 52 3.89 43.31 14.55
N VAL A 53 4.73 43.58 13.55
CA VAL A 53 4.93 44.94 13.01
C VAL A 53 3.59 45.52 12.52
N GLU A 54 2.83 44.75 11.73
CA GLU A 54 1.54 45.19 11.20
C GLU A 54 0.48 45.39 12.29
N GLU A 55 0.46 44.51 13.30
CA GLU A 55 -0.43 44.61 14.46
C GLU A 55 -0.19 45.89 15.26
N ILE A 56 1.09 46.22 15.53
CA ILE A 56 1.46 47.40 16.33
C ILE A 56 1.15 48.71 15.58
N LEU A 57 1.41 48.74 14.27
CA LEU A 57 1.24 49.93 13.44
C LEU A 57 -0.18 50.06 12.87
N GLY A 58 -1.01 49.01 12.94
CA GLY A 58 -2.34 48.95 12.31
C GLY A 58 -2.32 49.03 10.78
N SER A 59 -1.13 48.99 10.18
CA SER A 59 -0.89 49.16 8.74
C SER A 59 0.43 48.48 8.35
N THR A 60 0.68 48.36 7.05
CA THR A 60 1.91 47.76 6.50
C THR A 60 2.57 48.72 5.51
N ASN A 61 3.78 48.38 5.06
CA ASN A 61 4.54 49.20 4.12
C ASN A 61 5.36 48.33 3.15
N ALA A 62 5.99 48.96 2.17
CA ALA A 62 6.76 48.25 1.13
C ALA A 62 7.86 47.35 1.70
N ARG A 63 8.56 47.73 2.78
CA ARG A 63 9.63 46.92 3.37
C ARG A 63 9.11 45.67 4.05
N VAL A 64 8.01 45.80 4.80
CA VAL A 64 7.33 44.66 5.43
C VAL A 64 6.85 43.68 4.37
N ILE A 65 6.17 44.17 3.33
CA ILE A 65 5.68 43.33 2.24
C ILE A 65 6.84 42.69 1.46
N ALA A 66 7.90 43.43 1.17
CA ALA A 66 9.10 42.91 0.52
C ALA A 66 9.70 41.73 1.28
N LEU A 67 9.90 41.87 2.60
CA LEU A 67 10.47 40.80 3.41
C LEU A 67 9.53 39.59 3.52
N LYS A 68 8.20 39.81 3.51
CA LYS A 68 7.21 38.72 3.41
C LYS A 68 7.33 37.97 2.08
N VAL A 69 7.42 38.66 0.95
CA VAL A 69 7.61 38.03 -0.38
C VAL A 69 8.83 37.13 -0.37
N LYS A 70 9.97 37.66 0.10
CA LYS A 70 11.22 36.92 0.21
C LYS A 70 11.08 35.71 1.12
N SER A 71 10.54 35.89 2.32
CA SER A 71 10.37 34.80 3.30
C SER A 71 9.46 33.68 2.77
N TYR A 72 8.31 34.02 2.18
CA TYR A 72 7.42 33.02 1.59
C TYR A 72 8.06 32.29 0.40
N PHE A 73 8.83 33.00 -0.42
CA PHE A 73 9.53 32.41 -1.55
C PHE A 73 10.56 31.37 -1.09
N GLU A 74 11.42 31.72 -0.11
CA GLU A 74 12.43 30.80 0.40
C GLU A 74 11.81 29.59 1.14
N MET A 75 10.62 29.76 1.74
CA MET A 75 9.85 28.65 2.31
C MET A 75 9.21 27.71 1.28
N GLY A 76 9.27 28.04 -0.02
CA GLY A 76 8.55 27.31 -1.07
C GLY A 76 7.05 27.57 -1.13
N ASP A 77 6.53 28.52 -0.33
CA ASP A 77 5.12 28.93 -0.36
C ASP A 77 4.88 30.01 -1.43
N PHE A 78 4.98 29.58 -2.68
CA PHE A 78 4.90 30.47 -3.83
C PHE A 78 3.53 31.15 -3.99
N ASN A 79 2.46 30.56 -3.43
CA ASN A 79 1.12 31.15 -3.44
C ASN A 79 1.05 32.39 -2.54
N ASN A 80 1.52 32.28 -1.30
CA ASN A 80 1.58 33.44 -0.41
C ASN A 80 2.65 34.45 -0.85
N ALA A 81 3.74 34.00 -1.46
CA ALA A 81 4.72 34.89 -2.09
C ALA A 81 4.06 35.73 -3.19
N LYS A 82 3.33 35.10 -4.13
CA LYS A 82 2.59 35.80 -5.20
C LYS A 82 1.55 36.76 -4.64
N LYS A 83 0.80 36.35 -3.62
CA LYS A 83 -0.21 37.20 -2.95
C LYS A 83 0.41 38.47 -2.37
N ASN A 84 1.56 38.38 -1.70
CA ASN A 84 2.23 39.54 -1.13
C ASN A 84 2.92 40.39 -2.22
N LEU A 85 3.44 39.76 -3.26
CA LEU A 85 4.02 40.46 -4.41
C LEU A 85 2.98 41.34 -5.12
N ASN A 86 1.77 40.83 -5.32
CA ASN A 86 0.66 41.60 -5.89
C ASN A 86 0.23 42.78 -5.00
N LYS A 87 0.46 42.71 -3.68
CA LYS A 87 0.21 43.82 -2.76
C LYS A 87 1.31 44.87 -2.78
N PHE A 88 2.54 44.47 -3.10
CA PHE A 88 3.72 45.35 -3.04
C PHE A 88 3.56 46.60 -3.91
N SER A 89 2.92 46.48 -5.08
CA SER A 89 2.65 47.60 -6.00
C SER A 89 1.79 48.72 -5.40
N ASN A 90 1.05 48.45 -4.31
CA ASN A 90 0.22 49.45 -3.64
C ASN A 90 0.99 50.34 -2.66
N TYR A 91 2.28 50.09 -2.44
CA TYR A 91 3.10 50.82 -1.47
C TYR A 91 4.25 51.55 -2.17
N SER A 92 4.51 52.79 -1.74
CA SER A 92 5.68 53.54 -2.20
C SER A 92 6.96 52.89 -1.67
N SER A 93 7.95 52.72 -2.56
CA SER A 93 9.24 52.11 -2.25
C SER A 93 10.37 52.85 -2.94
N SER A 94 11.60 52.64 -2.48
CA SER A 94 12.79 53.05 -3.25
C SER A 94 12.87 52.26 -4.54
N GLU A 95 13.53 52.84 -5.56
CA GLU A 95 13.75 52.16 -6.84
C GLU A 95 14.57 50.88 -6.67
N ALA A 96 15.56 50.89 -5.76
CA ALA A 96 16.34 49.70 -5.42
C ALA A 96 15.47 48.55 -4.90
N LEU A 97 14.59 48.82 -3.91
CA LEU A 97 13.70 47.81 -3.33
C LEU A 97 12.67 47.33 -4.36
N LYS A 98 12.18 48.24 -5.21
CA LYS A 98 11.28 47.91 -6.29
C LYS A 98 11.94 46.94 -7.27
N ASN A 99 13.15 47.23 -7.73
CA ASN A 99 13.88 46.36 -8.66
C ASN A 99 14.21 45.00 -8.05
N GLU A 100 14.59 44.96 -6.78
CA GLU A 100 14.81 43.69 -6.06
C GLU A 100 13.55 42.83 -6.06
N ILE A 101 12.41 43.39 -5.64
CA ILE A 101 11.16 42.63 -5.49
C ILE A 101 10.49 42.30 -6.82
N LEU A 102 10.59 43.17 -7.84
CA LEU A 102 10.10 42.84 -9.18
C LEU A 102 10.82 41.64 -9.78
N SER A 103 12.09 41.40 -9.43
CA SER A 103 12.81 40.19 -9.87
C SER A 103 12.17 38.88 -9.38
N TYR A 104 11.39 38.93 -8.29
CA TYR A 104 10.67 37.76 -7.77
C TYR A 104 9.42 37.41 -8.57
N ILE A 105 8.89 38.30 -9.44
CA ILE A 105 7.75 37.99 -10.32
C ILE A 105 8.06 36.75 -11.15
N VAL A 106 9.15 36.81 -11.93
CA VAL A 106 9.54 35.71 -12.81
C VAL A 106 9.85 34.46 -12.00
N LYS A 107 10.60 34.59 -10.90
CA LYS A 107 10.98 33.44 -10.05
C LYS A 107 9.75 32.71 -9.48
N ILE A 108 8.78 33.45 -8.95
CA ILE A 108 7.55 32.89 -8.37
C ILE A 108 6.69 32.25 -9.47
N GLU A 109 6.53 32.91 -10.61
CA GLU A 109 5.73 32.38 -11.72
C GLU A 109 6.32 31.09 -12.30
N THR A 110 7.64 31.04 -12.50
CA THR A 110 8.33 29.82 -12.92
C THR A 110 8.08 28.68 -11.93
N LYS A 111 8.22 28.93 -10.61
CA LYS A 111 8.02 27.88 -9.59
C LYS A 111 6.58 27.39 -9.51
N LEU A 112 5.60 28.30 -9.64
CA LEU A 112 4.19 27.93 -9.70
C LEU A 112 3.87 27.10 -10.94
N GLU A 113 4.44 27.44 -12.09
CA GLU A 113 4.21 26.70 -13.33
C GLU A 113 4.88 25.33 -13.30
N GLU A 114 6.11 25.23 -12.79
CA GLU A 114 6.78 23.94 -12.53
C GLU A 114 5.92 23.04 -11.63
N ALA A 115 5.35 23.59 -10.55
CA ALA A 115 4.48 22.85 -9.64
C ALA A 115 3.21 22.34 -10.32
N LYS A 116 2.58 23.15 -11.18
CA LYS A 116 1.41 22.72 -11.97
C LYS A 116 1.77 21.61 -12.96
N ILE A 117 2.87 21.76 -13.70
CA ILE A 117 3.34 20.75 -14.66
C ILE A 117 3.60 19.43 -13.94
N ASN A 118 4.23 19.47 -12.76
CA ASN A 118 4.50 18.26 -11.99
C ASN A 118 3.20 17.64 -11.45
N ALA A 119 2.27 18.43 -10.91
CA ALA A 119 0.97 17.95 -10.46
C ALA A 119 0.17 17.31 -11.62
N GLU A 120 0.23 17.90 -12.81
CA GLU A 120 -0.41 17.37 -14.01
C GLU A 120 0.23 16.05 -14.47
N ARG A 121 1.56 15.96 -14.45
CA ARG A 121 2.27 14.70 -14.74
C ARG A 121 1.90 13.60 -13.75
N GLU A 122 1.81 13.94 -12.46
CA GLU A 122 1.40 12.98 -11.43
C GLU A 122 -0.04 12.50 -11.64
N ARG A 123 -0.96 13.40 -11.98
CA ARG A 123 -2.34 13.05 -12.36
C ARG A 123 -2.38 12.10 -13.56
N ASN A 124 -1.65 12.42 -14.63
CA ASN A 124 -1.60 11.62 -15.84
C ASN A 124 -1.01 10.23 -15.59
N GLU A 125 0.04 10.12 -14.77
CA GLU A 125 0.61 8.82 -14.40
C GLU A 125 -0.33 8.01 -13.49
N ASP A 126 -1.03 8.64 -12.55
CA ASP A 126 -2.07 7.98 -11.74
C ASP A 126 -3.18 7.41 -12.64
N GLU A 127 -3.72 8.23 -13.55
CA GLU A 127 -4.74 7.81 -14.52
C GLU A 127 -4.26 6.64 -15.39
N LYS A 128 -3.06 6.73 -15.96
CA LYS A 128 -2.47 5.66 -16.76
C LYS A 128 -2.31 4.36 -15.96
N ASN A 129 -1.86 4.44 -14.72
CA ASN A 129 -1.75 3.28 -13.83
C ASN A 129 -3.13 2.68 -13.53
N TYR A 130 -4.14 3.52 -13.30
CA TYR A 130 -5.51 3.08 -13.07
C TYR A 130 -6.10 2.40 -14.31
N LEU A 131 -5.95 3.00 -15.50
CA LEU A 131 -6.42 2.44 -16.77
C LEU A 131 -5.73 1.11 -17.09
N ARG A 132 -4.45 0.96 -16.76
CA ARG A 132 -3.74 -0.32 -16.87
C ARG A 132 -4.37 -1.36 -15.95
N ALA A 133 -4.61 -1.02 -14.68
CA ALA A 133 -5.24 -1.93 -13.74
C ALA A 133 -6.66 -2.35 -14.18
N LYS A 134 -7.42 -1.39 -14.72
CA LYS A 134 -8.77 -1.60 -15.26
C LYS A 134 -8.80 -2.47 -16.51
N THR A 135 -7.86 -2.24 -17.44
CA THR A 135 -7.72 -3.04 -18.67
C THR A 135 -7.27 -4.47 -18.37
N THR A 136 -6.30 -4.66 -17.47
CA THR A 136 -5.84 -6.00 -17.07
C THR A 136 -6.91 -6.74 -16.25
N HIS A 137 -7.68 -6.01 -15.44
CA HIS A 137 -8.83 -6.50 -14.69
C HIS A 137 -8.54 -7.75 -13.84
N THR A 138 -7.51 -7.70 -13.00
CA THR A 138 -7.16 -8.77 -12.05
C THR A 138 -7.02 -8.21 -10.64
N ILE A 139 -7.19 -9.07 -9.62
CA ILE A 139 -6.96 -8.68 -8.23
C ILE A 139 -5.54 -8.11 -8.03
N GLU A 140 -4.54 -8.72 -8.66
CA GLU A 140 -3.14 -8.28 -8.58
C GLU A 140 -2.91 -6.91 -9.22
N SER A 141 -3.52 -6.64 -10.38
CA SER A 141 -3.36 -5.36 -11.06
C SER A 141 -3.95 -4.20 -10.25
N TYR A 142 -5.12 -4.39 -9.61
CA TYR A 142 -5.70 -3.40 -8.70
C TYR A 142 -4.91 -3.25 -7.40
N ASN A 143 -4.40 -4.35 -6.81
CA ASN A 143 -3.54 -4.26 -5.62
C ASN A 143 -2.23 -3.52 -5.92
N THR A 144 -1.64 -3.75 -7.10
CA THR A 144 -0.44 -3.02 -7.55
C THR A 144 -0.72 -1.52 -7.65
N TYR A 145 -1.86 -1.15 -8.23
CA TYR A 145 -2.31 0.25 -8.29
C TYR A 145 -2.49 0.86 -6.89
N LEU A 146 -3.15 0.14 -5.98
CA LEU A 146 -3.41 0.61 -4.61
C LEU A 146 -2.14 0.69 -3.75
N ASN A 147 -1.13 -0.14 -4.01
CA ASN A 147 0.11 -0.14 -3.21
C ASN A 147 1.07 0.99 -3.60
N ASN A 148 0.86 1.67 -4.72
CA ASN A 148 1.64 2.84 -5.09
C ASN A 148 1.15 4.08 -4.31
N PRO A 149 1.99 4.71 -3.46
CA PRO A 149 1.58 5.87 -2.66
C PRO A 149 1.31 7.13 -3.49
N LYS A 150 1.84 7.21 -4.72
CA LYS A 150 1.58 8.33 -5.63
C LYS A 150 0.19 8.29 -6.25
N ASN A 151 -0.43 7.11 -6.29
CA ASN A 151 -1.77 6.94 -6.81
C ASN A 151 -2.78 7.30 -5.71
N SER A 152 -3.58 8.34 -5.93
CA SER A 152 -4.51 8.90 -4.95
C SER A 152 -5.92 9.10 -5.51
N ILE A 153 -6.05 9.41 -6.80
CA ILE A 153 -7.28 9.90 -7.41
C ILE A 153 -8.33 8.79 -7.52
N TYR A 154 -7.95 7.63 -8.05
CA TYR A 154 -8.88 6.52 -8.33
C TYR A 154 -8.83 5.42 -7.26
N ARG A 155 -8.18 5.64 -6.11
CA ARG A 155 -8.05 4.63 -5.05
C ARG A 155 -9.40 4.11 -4.56
N SER A 156 -10.36 5.01 -4.35
CA SER A 156 -11.70 4.63 -3.86
C SER A 156 -12.43 3.75 -4.87
N GLU A 157 -12.32 4.08 -6.16
CA GLU A 157 -12.94 3.32 -7.24
C GLU A 157 -12.28 1.95 -7.41
N ALA A 158 -10.93 1.90 -7.43
CA ALA A 158 -10.19 0.65 -7.49
C ALA A 158 -10.50 -0.29 -6.32
N LYS A 159 -10.63 0.25 -5.09
CA LYS A 159 -11.03 -0.53 -3.92
C LYS A 159 -12.46 -1.06 -4.06
N LYS A 160 -13.39 -0.21 -4.52
CA LYS A 160 -14.78 -0.61 -4.77
C LYS A 160 -14.84 -1.79 -5.74
N ILE A 161 -14.08 -1.75 -6.83
CA ILE A 161 -14.01 -2.86 -7.79
C ILE A 161 -13.51 -4.14 -7.12
N LEU A 162 -12.40 -4.08 -6.36
CA LEU A 162 -11.88 -5.27 -5.64
C LEU A 162 -12.89 -5.89 -4.67
N ASP A 163 -13.69 -5.05 -4.00
CA ASP A 163 -14.62 -5.50 -2.98
C ASP A 163 -15.96 -5.95 -3.57
N GLU A 164 -16.47 -5.26 -4.58
CA GLU A 164 -17.84 -5.41 -5.09
C GLU A 164 -17.93 -6.26 -6.36
N ASP A 165 -16.86 -6.38 -7.15
CA ASP A 165 -16.86 -7.20 -8.36
C ASP A 165 -17.17 -8.67 -8.03
N GLU A 166 -18.18 -9.23 -8.68
CA GLU A 166 -18.67 -10.56 -8.38
C GLU A 166 -17.65 -11.64 -8.74
N GLY A 167 -16.90 -11.48 -9.84
CA GLY A 167 -15.82 -12.39 -10.21
C GLY A 167 -14.72 -12.42 -9.14
N PHE A 168 -14.30 -11.26 -8.64
CA PHE A 168 -13.31 -11.18 -7.57
C PHE A 168 -13.84 -11.69 -6.22
N LYS A 169 -15.11 -11.46 -5.89
CA LYS A 169 -15.76 -12.09 -4.73
C LYS A 169 -15.72 -13.60 -4.83
N GLN A 170 -16.11 -14.17 -5.97
CA GLN A 170 -16.08 -15.62 -6.19
C GLN A 170 -14.65 -16.17 -6.08
N ILE A 171 -13.65 -15.50 -6.66
CA ILE A 171 -12.23 -15.89 -6.53
C ILE A 171 -11.79 -15.87 -5.05
N ARG A 172 -12.16 -14.84 -4.29
CA ARG A 172 -11.83 -14.72 -2.85
C ARG A 172 -12.54 -15.79 -2.02
N LEU A 173 -13.81 -16.08 -2.31
CA LEU A 173 -14.57 -17.16 -1.68
C LEU A 173 -13.96 -18.52 -2.00
N ALA A 174 -13.62 -18.77 -3.26
CA ALA A 174 -12.94 -19.98 -3.71
C ALA A 174 -11.58 -20.13 -3.01
N LYS A 175 -10.76 -19.07 -2.93
CA LYS A 175 -9.50 -19.08 -2.17
C LYS A 175 -9.73 -19.41 -0.69
N LYS A 176 -10.77 -18.85 -0.07
CA LYS A 176 -11.12 -19.12 1.34
C LYS A 176 -11.58 -20.57 1.54
N GLN A 177 -12.40 -21.10 0.63
CA GLN A 177 -12.86 -22.48 0.65
C GLN A 177 -11.70 -23.45 0.41
N LEU A 178 -10.88 -23.21 -0.60
CA LEU A 178 -9.67 -23.97 -0.91
C LEU A 178 -8.57 -23.85 0.15
N ALA A 179 -8.66 -22.90 1.09
CA ALA A 179 -7.79 -22.86 2.26
C ALA A 179 -8.24 -23.81 3.39
N THR A 180 -9.32 -24.58 3.18
CA THR A 180 -9.82 -25.58 4.14
C THR A 180 -9.58 -27.01 3.64
N PRO A 181 -9.36 -27.97 4.55
CA PRO A 181 -9.35 -29.41 4.24
C PRO A 181 -10.51 -29.84 3.33
N GLU A 182 -11.74 -29.46 3.70
CA GLU A 182 -12.96 -29.84 3.01
C GLU A 182 -13.03 -29.24 1.61
N GLY A 183 -12.68 -27.96 1.46
CA GLY A 183 -12.69 -27.30 0.14
C GLY A 183 -11.63 -27.83 -0.82
N LEU A 184 -10.44 -28.18 -0.34
CA LEU A 184 -9.41 -28.85 -1.15
C LEU A 184 -9.88 -30.22 -1.63
N THR A 185 -10.47 -31.01 -0.71
CA THR A 185 -11.03 -32.32 -1.03
C THR A 185 -12.13 -32.23 -2.08
N VAL A 186 -13.12 -31.33 -1.89
CA VAL A 186 -14.23 -31.16 -2.84
C VAL A 186 -13.75 -30.71 -4.22
N PHE A 187 -12.83 -29.73 -4.27
CA PHE A 187 -12.27 -29.24 -5.53
C PHE A 187 -11.54 -30.35 -6.30
N TYR A 188 -10.69 -31.12 -5.61
CA TYR A 188 -9.95 -32.22 -6.21
C TYR A 188 -10.87 -33.28 -6.84
N PHE A 189 -11.96 -33.64 -6.16
CA PHE A 189 -12.89 -34.66 -6.66
C PHE A 189 -13.76 -34.18 -7.82
N LYS A 190 -14.16 -32.90 -7.85
CA LYS A 190 -14.93 -32.34 -8.97
C LYS A 190 -14.15 -32.38 -10.29
N GLU A 191 -12.85 -32.15 -10.21
CA GLU A 191 -12.00 -32.01 -11.41
C GLU A 191 -11.35 -33.33 -11.87
N LYS A 192 -11.53 -34.45 -11.14
CA LYS A 192 -10.97 -35.76 -11.51
C LYS A 192 -11.92 -36.65 -12.32
N THR A 193 -11.36 -37.77 -12.80
CA THR A 193 -12.01 -38.90 -13.48
C THR A 193 -12.06 -40.18 -12.61
N TYR A 194 -11.69 -40.11 -11.33
CA TYR A 194 -11.67 -41.26 -10.40
C TYR A 194 -12.97 -41.40 -9.58
N PRO A 195 -13.29 -42.60 -9.04
CA PRO A 195 -14.68 -42.97 -8.76
C PRO A 195 -15.24 -42.66 -7.36
N SER A 196 -14.51 -42.08 -6.40
CA SER A 196 -15.08 -41.89 -5.04
C SER A 196 -14.38 -40.86 -4.13
N PRO A 197 -15.12 -40.07 -3.34
CA PRO A 197 -14.63 -39.15 -2.28
C PRO A 197 -13.76 -39.79 -1.18
N THR A 198 -13.81 -41.11 -1.01
CA THR A 198 -13.03 -41.83 0.02
C THR A 198 -11.52 -41.83 -0.24
N ASP A 199 -11.09 -41.40 -1.42
CA ASP A 199 -9.72 -41.54 -1.93
C ASP A 199 -8.84 -40.30 -1.68
N PHE A 200 -9.35 -39.28 -0.98
CA PHE A 200 -8.62 -38.05 -0.67
C PHE A 200 -9.27 -37.36 0.53
N GLU A 201 -8.60 -37.38 1.68
CA GLU A 201 -9.12 -36.79 2.92
C GLU A 201 -8.01 -36.00 3.62
N PHE A 202 -8.21 -34.71 3.82
CA PHE A 202 -7.38 -33.92 4.72
C PHE A 202 -7.92 -34.05 6.15
N LEU A 203 -7.15 -34.68 7.03
CA LEU A 203 -7.53 -34.79 8.44
C LEU A 203 -6.93 -33.64 9.24
N LYS A 204 -7.80 -32.69 9.58
CA LYS A 204 -7.45 -31.48 10.32
C LYS A 204 -6.82 -31.76 11.69
N THR A 205 -7.21 -32.84 12.35
CA THR A 205 -6.76 -33.18 13.71
C THR A 205 -5.36 -33.78 13.75
N SER A 206 -4.81 -34.23 12.62
CA SER A 206 -3.56 -35.00 12.60
C SER A 206 -2.46 -34.42 11.69
N ASN A 207 -2.66 -33.28 11.02
CA ASN A 207 -1.70 -32.73 10.03
C ASN A 207 -1.28 -33.77 8.97
N ILE A 208 -2.22 -34.66 8.64
CA ILE A 208 -2.01 -35.76 7.70
C ILE A 208 -2.93 -35.53 6.50
N LEU A 209 -2.34 -35.61 5.31
CA LEU A 209 -3.08 -35.75 4.06
C LEU A 209 -3.21 -37.24 3.74
N LYS A 210 -4.43 -37.77 3.76
CA LYS A 210 -4.73 -39.14 3.34
C LYS A 210 -5.09 -39.18 1.87
N LEU A 211 -4.48 -40.10 1.13
CA LEU A 211 -4.66 -40.30 -0.30
C LEU A 211 -4.88 -41.78 -0.58
N GLY A 212 -6.09 -42.15 -0.94
CA GLY A 212 -6.46 -43.48 -1.39
C GLY A 212 -6.19 -43.69 -2.88
N LYS A 213 -5.72 -44.88 -3.25
CA LYS A 213 -5.58 -45.32 -4.64
C LYS A 213 -5.86 -46.81 -4.76
N TYR A 214 -6.61 -47.20 -5.78
CA TYR A 214 -6.69 -48.60 -6.19
C TYR A 214 -5.49 -48.97 -7.06
N GLU A 215 -4.75 -50.00 -6.65
CA GLU A 215 -3.61 -50.54 -7.38
C GLU A 215 -3.84 -52.01 -7.75
N ASN A 216 -3.40 -52.39 -8.95
CA ASN A 216 -3.47 -53.78 -9.41
C ASN A 216 -2.14 -54.46 -9.13
N TYR A 217 -2.11 -55.38 -8.16
CA TYR A 217 -0.96 -56.23 -7.92
C TYR A 217 -1.16 -57.61 -8.56
N ARG A 218 -0.07 -58.37 -8.73
CA ARG A 218 -0.12 -59.79 -9.15
C ARG A 218 -1.09 -60.64 -8.31
N GLN A 219 -1.42 -60.18 -7.11
CA GLN A 219 -2.24 -60.91 -6.14
C GLN A 219 -3.68 -60.36 -6.01
N GLY A 220 -4.10 -59.47 -6.93
CA GLY A 220 -5.42 -58.83 -6.95
C GLY A 220 -5.39 -57.32 -6.74
N ARG A 221 -6.57 -56.69 -6.81
CA ARG A 221 -6.75 -55.26 -6.50
C ARG A 221 -6.53 -55.01 -5.01
N ILE A 222 -5.65 -54.07 -4.70
CA ILE A 222 -5.38 -53.59 -3.35
C ILE A 222 -5.80 -52.11 -3.32
N TYR A 223 -6.49 -51.71 -2.27
CA TYR A 223 -6.73 -50.31 -1.98
C TYR A 223 -5.61 -49.82 -1.08
N GLU A 224 -4.86 -48.82 -1.51
CA GLU A 224 -3.75 -48.26 -0.73
C GLU A 224 -4.09 -46.86 -0.27
N VAL A 225 -3.86 -46.58 1.01
CA VAL A 225 -3.96 -45.25 1.58
C VAL A 225 -2.56 -44.78 1.95
N HIS A 226 -2.16 -43.68 1.35
CA HIS A 226 -0.96 -42.94 1.67
C HIS A 226 -1.32 -41.84 2.67
N GLN A 227 -0.62 -41.80 3.78
CA GLN A 227 -0.74 -40.76 4.80
C GLN A 227 0.52 -39.90 4.72
N ILE A 228 0.39 -38.71 4.15
CA ILE A 228 1.49 -37.75 4.03
C ILE A 228 1.49 -36.86 5.26
N HIS A 229 2.59 -36.87 6.00
CA HIS A 229 2.78 -35.98 7.15
C HIS A 229 3.17 -34.59 6.64
N LEU A 230 2.29 -33.61 6.80
CA LEU A 230 2.49 -32.27 6.24
C LEU A 230 3.72 -31.56 6.85
N SER A 231 4.06 -31.87 8.10
CA SER A 231 5.28 -31.41 8.77
C SER A 231 6.57 -31.93 8.14
N GLU A 232 6.50 -33.04 7.41
CA GLU A 232 7.63 -33.69 6.75
C GLU A 232 7.63 -33.41 5.23
N LEU A 233 6.72 -32.55 4.76
CA LEU A 233 6.61 -32.17 3.35
C LEU A 233 7.68 -31.13 2.99
N ASN A 234 8.63 -31.53 2.16
CA ASN A 234 9.81 -30.72 1.83
C ASN A 234 9.68 -30.06 0.45
N THR A 235 9.20 -30.78 -0.56
CA THR A 235 9.13 -30.31 -1.94
C THR A 235 7.83 -30.76 -2.61
N ILE A 236 7.30 -29.89 -3.46
CA ILE A 236 6.12 -30.16 -4.28
C ILE A 236 6.53 -29.85 -5.73
N LYS A 237 6.63 -30.88 -6.57
CA LYS A 237 6.93 -30.70 -8.00
C LYS A 237 5.65 -30.65 -8.83
N ILE A 238 5.58 -29.71 -9.75
CA ILE A 238 4.48 -29.56 -10.70
C ILE A 238 5.00 -30.03 -12.05
N TYR A 239 4.28 -30.91 -12.72
CA TYR A 239 4.71 -31.48 -13.99
C TYR A 239 3.56 -31.51 -15.01
N LYS A 240 3.90 -31.70 -16.29
CA LYS A 240 2.94 -31.87 -17.39
C LYS A 240 3.24 -33.17 -18.13
N GLU A 241 2.22 -34.01 -18.28
CA GLU A 241 2.22 -35.17 -19.20
C GLU A 241 1.24 -34.91 -20.35
N ASP A 242 1.33 -35.67 -21.43
CA ASP A 242 0.67 -35.41 -22.73
C ASP A 242 -0.80 -34.95 -22.62
N ASN A 243 -1.55 -35.52 -21.67
CA ASN A 243 -2.98 -35.27 -21.51
C ASN A 243 -3.40 -34.77 -20.12
N PHE A 244 -2.46 -34.47 -19.22
CA PHE A 244 -2.81 -33.98 -17.87
C PHE A 244 -1.69 -33.20 -17.18
N PHE A 245 -2.09 -32.38 -16.21
CA PHE A 245 -1.16 -31.67 -15.32
C PHE A 245 -1.08 -32.38 -13.97
N GLY A 246 0.12 -32.41 -13.40
CA GLY A 246 0.47 -33.29 -12.29
C GLY A 246 1.11 -32.56 -11.11
N ILE A 247 0.93 -33.09 -9.89
CA ILE A 247 1.73 -32.69 -8.72
C ILE A 247 2.35 -33.93 -8.07
N LYS A 248 3.66 -33.89 -7.79
CA LYS A 248 4.39 -34.86 -6.98
C LYS A 248 4.72 -34.27 -5.61
N LEU A 249 4.34 -34.96 -4.55
CA LEU A 249 4.62 -34.56 -3.17
C LEU A 249 5.86 -35.30 -2.64
N TYR A 250 6.82 -34.58 -2.06
CA TYR A 250 8.06 -35.14 -1.51
C TYR A 250 8.10 -34.89 0.00
N GLY A 251 8.02 -35.95 0.79
CA GLY A 251 8.06 -35.90 2.26
C GLY A 251 7.91 -37.27 2.91
N GLY A 252 7.73 -37.28 4.24
CA GLY A 252 7.43 -38.50 4.99
C GLY A 252 6.03 -39.03 4.73
N VAL A 253 5.94 -40.31 4.33
CA VAL A 253 4.69 -40.95 3.94
C VAL A 253 4.54 -42.31 4.62
N ASP A 254 3.46 -42.49 5.38
CA ASP A 254 3.03 -43.83 5.80
C ASP A 254 2.15 -44.44 4.72
N ARG A 255 2.36 -45.73 4.40
CA ARG A 255 1.53 -46.46 3.44
C ARG A 255 0.74 -47.54 4.17
N ILE A 256 -0.56 -47.55 3.92
CA ILE A 256 -1.48 -48.52 4.50
C ILE A 256 -2.18 -49.25 3.36
N GLY A 257 -1.86 -50.52 3.14
CA GLY A 257 -2.49 -51.35 2.13
C GLY A 257 -3.66 -52.15 2.70
N TYR A 258 -4.83 -52.05 2.06
CA TYR A 258 -6.05 -52.81 2.36
C TYR A 258 -6.28 -53.83 1.26
N LYS A 259 -6.15 -55.12 1.58
CA LYS A 259 -6.39 -56.21 0.63
C LYS A 259 -7.76 -56.83 0.84
N ILE A 260 -8.63 -56.74 -0.16
CA ILE A 260 -9.95 -57.36 -0.14
C ILE A 260 -9.82 -58.84 -0.56
N LYS A 261 -10.08 -59.78 0.36
CA LYS A 261 -10.19 -61.21 0.01
C LYS A 261 -11.63 -61.57 -0.38
N LYS A 262 -11.78 -62.60 -1.24
CA LYS A 262 -13.01 -63.20 -1.79
C LYS A 262 -14.13 -63.60 -0.78
N LYS A 263 -13.96 -63.36 0.53
CA LYS A 263 -14.91 -63.69 1.61
C LYS A 263 -15.05 -62.58 2.68
N GLY A 264 -14.80 -61.31 2.34
CA GLY A 264 -15.12 -60.17 3.20
C GLY A 264 -14.19 -59.91 4.41
N LYS A 265 -13.09 -60.67 4.59
CA LYS A 265 -12.07 -60.35 5.61
C LYS A 265 -11.05 -59.35 5.05
N VAL A 266 -10.96 -58.17 5.65
CA VAL A 266 -9.95 -57.14 5.38
C VAL A 266 -8.74 -57.38 6.28
N PHE A 267 -7.54 -57.36 5.71
CA PHE A 267 -6.29 -57.30 6.46
C PHE A 267 -5.64 -55.94 6.21
N ASP A 268 -5.23 -55.29 7.28
CA ASP A 268 -4.51 -54.02 7.24
C ASP A 268 -3.02 -54.31 7.39
N PHE A 269 -2.23 -53.89 6.41
CA PHE A 269 -0.79 -53.88 6.54
C PHE A 269 -0.32 -52.43 6.52
N LYS A 270 0.11 -51.92 7.68
CA LYS A 270 0.72 -50.59 7.81
C LYS A 270 2.23 -50.74 7.72
N TYR A 271 2.81 -50.17 6.66
CA TYR A 271 4.25 -50.04 6.53
C TYR A 271 4.58 -48.55 6.51
N ARG A 272 5.30 -48.10 7.54
CA ARG A 272 5.89 -46.76 7.54
C ARG A 272 7.16 -46.84 6.70
N LEU A 273 7.18 -46.10 5.59
CA LEU A 273 8.37 -45.98 4.76
C LEU A 273 9.27 -44.91 5.38
N ASN A 274 9.99 -45.28 6.44
CA ASN A 274 11.11 -44.48 6.92
C ASN A 274 12.36 -44.96 6.19
N SER A 275 12.94 -44.13 5.33
CA SER A 275 14.27 -44.42 4.79
C SER A 275 15.15 -43.19 4.81
N ASP A 276 16.29 -43.32 5.48
CA ASP A 276 17.42 -42.38 5.51
C ASP A 276 18.15 -42.24 4.15
N SER A 277 17.53 -42.66 3.04
CA SER A 277 18.12 -42.59 1.70
C SER A 277 17.04 -42.22 0.68
N GLU A 278 16.96 -40.94 0.32
CA GLU A 278 16.47 -40.36 -0.95
C GLU A 278 15.51 -41.17 -1.86
N LYS A 279 14.52 -41.87 -1.30
CA LYS A 279 13.45 -42.52 -2.06
C LYS A 279 12.12 -41.99 -1.58
N TYR A 280 11.93 -40.73 -1.93
CA TYR A 280 10.70 -39.98 -1.80
C TYR A 280 9.55 -40.70 -2.51
N TYR A 281 8.44 -40.92 -1.80
CA TYR A 281 7.26 -41.48 -2.42
C TYR A 281 6.60 -40.43 -3.31
N THR A 282 6.65 -40.64 -4.62
CA THR A 282 5.95 -39.81 -5.59
C THR A 282 4.48 -40.21 -5.62
N PHE A 283 3.62 -39.40 -5.00
CA PHE A 283 2.19 -39.45 -5.28
C PHE A 283 1.82 -38.38 -6.30
N SER A 284 1.14 -38.79 -7.38
CA SER A 284 0.77 -37.94 -8.50
C SER A 284 -0.71 -37.52 -8.44
N LEU A 285 -0.95 -36.22 -8.27
CA LEU A 285 -2.28 -35.62 -8.43
C LEU A 285 -2.45 -35.14 -9.87
N SER A 286 -3.40 -35.70 -10.63
CA SER A 286 -3.66 -35.30 -12.02
C SER A 286 -4.88 -34.37 -12.14
N PHE A 287 -4.77 -33.34 -13.00
CA PHE A 287 -5.79 -32.32 -13.27
C PHE A 287 -6.11 -32.25 -14.77
N LYS A 288 -7.38 -31.97 -15.11
CA LYS A 288 -7.88 -31.89 -16.50
C LYS A 288 -7.42 -30.65 -17.25
N SER A 289 -7.08 -29.56 -16.55
CA SER A 289 -6.66 -28.30 -17.16
C SER A 289 -5.55 -27.61 -16.35
N LEU A 290 -4.81 -26.71 -17.00
CA LEU A 290 -3.81 -25.88 -16.32
C LEU A 290 -4.47 -24.93 -15.30
N GLU A 291 -5.67 -24.43 -15.63
CA GLU A 291 -6.43 -23.55 -14.74
C GLU A 291 -6.82 -24.24 -13.43
N SER A 292 -7.35 -25.47 -13.51
CA SER A 292 -7.71 -26.25 -12.32
C SER A 292 -6.49 -26.61 -11.46
N LEU A 293 -5.36 -26.94 -12.09
CA LEU A 293 -4.08 -27.13 -11.39
C LEU A 293 -3.67 -25.86 -10.63
N ASN A 294 -3.68 -24.70 -11.29
CA ASN A 294 -3.26 -23.44 -10.68
C ASN A 294 -4.15 -23.03 -9.50
N GLN A 295 -5.47 -23.21 -9.63
CA GLN A 295 -6.41 -22.98 -8.54
C GLN A 295 -6.14 -23.89 -7.34
N PHE A 296 -5.87 -25.18 -7.57
CA PHE A 296 -5.50 -26.11 -6.51
C PHE A 296 -4.18 -25.70 -5.84
N ILE A 297 -3.13 -25.37 -6.61
CA ILE A 297 -1.83 -24.99 -6.07
C ILE A 297 -1.94 -23.75 -5.17
N GLU A 298 -2.66 -22.72 -5.62
CA GLU A 298 -2.91 -21.51 -4.84
C GLU A 298 -3.62 -21.82 -3.51
N GLY A 299 -4.68 -22.63 -3.56
CA GLY A 299 -5.41 -23.09 -2.39
C GLY A 299 -4.53 -23.90 -1.42
N PHE A 300 -3.79 -24.86 -1.96
CA PHE A 300 -2.93 -25.74 -1.19
C PHE A 300 -1.76 -24.98 -0.54
N LYS A 301 -1.16 -24.02 -1.24
CA LYS A 301 -0.18 -23.08 -0.66
C LYS A 301 -0.77 -22.28 0.50
N ALA A 302 -1.96 -21.72 0.32
CA ALA A 302 -2.63 -20.96 1.38
C ALA A 302 -2.93 -21.82 2.61
N TYR A 303 -3.42 -23.05 2.40
CA TYR A 303 -3.63 -24.01 3.48
C TYR A 303 -2.34 -24.34 4.23
N LEU A 304 -1.27 -24.72 3.51
CA LEU A 304 0.02 -25.05 4.11
C LEU A 304 0.58 -23.88 4.93
N ASN A 305 0.56 -22.66 4.36
CA ASN A 305 1.00 -21.45 5.04
C ASN A 305 0.19 -21.18 6.31
N ASN A 306 -1.13 -21.35 6.28
CA ASN A 306 -2.00 -21.18 7.45
C ASN A 306 -1.70 -22.20 8.56
N GLN A 307 -1.20 -23.39 8.20
CA GLN A 307 -0.74 -24.41 9.16
C GLN A 307 0.74 -24.25 9.56
N GLY A 308 1.43 -23.23 9.04
CA GLY A 308 2.86 -22.98 9.33
C GLY A 308 3.85 -23.78 8.48
N TYR A 309 3.40 -24.52 7.48
CA TYR A 309 4.25 -25.32 6.59
C TYR A 309 4.67 -24.53 5.36
N LYS A 310 5.94 -24.64 4.96
CA LYS A 310 6.52 -23.91 3.82
C LYS A 310 7.33 -24.81 2.88
N PRO A 311 6.72 -25.84 2.26
CA PRO A 311 7.41 -26.67 1.29
C PRO A 311 7.82 -25.87 0.04
N ARG A 312 8.90 -26.28 -0.61
CA ARG A 312 9.36 -25.67 -1.87
C ARG A 312 8.50 -26.14 -3.04
N PHE A 313 7.90 -25.22 -3.79
CA PHE A 313 7.22 -25.53 -5.05
C PHE A 313 8.18 -25.36 -6.22
N THR A 314 8.30 -26.37 -7.09
CA THR A 314 9.18 -26.34 -8.28
C THR A 314 8.47 -26.93 -9.49
N ASN A 315 8.82 -26.47 -10.70
CA ASN A 315 8.37 -27.11 -11.93
C ASN A 315 9.36 -28.22 -12.33
N GLU A 316 8.85 -29.32 -12.86
CA GLU A 316 9.60 -30.46 -13.44
C GLU A 316 9.35 -30.50 -14.95
#